data_AF-A0A5D3YE37-F1
#
_entry.id   AF-A0A5D3YE37-F1
#
_cell.length_a   1.000
_cell.length_b   1.000
_cell.length_c   1.000
_cell.angle_alpha   90.00
_cell.angle_beta   90.00
_cell.angle_gamma   90.00
#
_symmetry.space_group_name_H-M   'P 1'
#
loop_
_entity.id
_entity.type
_entity.pdbx_description
1 polymer ?
#
loop_
_entity_poly.entity_id
_entity_poly.type
_entity_poly.pdbx_seq_one_letter_code
_entity_poly.pdbx_strand_id
1 'polypeptide(L)'
;MQGDLLLDEDSKEEFWNVLKDIYGYTAGKLKEWDKVHKQHLNRYLSGFYWQHKICTGTDWENFWNLRVHPDADPAMYDVAKKMKESMDNSTPIELMPGQWHLLYITFDEWNGMGNESAIKCSTTRIARVSYNNHDGSDPIIPKDIQLHDDLISDVHMSPTEHPATPMNFVKDNYELSWEKGITHMDRNGHFWSGNLRGWIQYRQLLECENQPGIKAESAV
;
A
#
# COMPACT_ATOMS: atom_id res chain seq x y z
N MET A 1 30.78 -4.55 -4.80
CA MET A 1 31.44 -4.64 -3.49
C MET A 1 30.52 -5.51 -2.64
N GLN A 2 30.96 -6.71 -2.29
CA GLN A 2 30.19 -7.62 -1.45
C GLN A 2 30.81 -7.50 -0.06
N GLY A 3 30.07 -6.93 0.89
CA GLY A 3 30.53 -6.84 2.28
C GLY A 3 30.35 -8.20 2.96
N ASP A 4 31.31 -8.58 3.80
CA ASP A 4 31.15 -9.72 4.69
C ASP A 4 30.36 -9.32 5.96
N LEU A 5 29.73 -10.34 6.55
CA LEU A 5 28.66 -10.29 7.54
C LEU A 5 28.86 -9.29 8.68
N LEU A 6 27.79 -8.51 8.90
CA LEU A 6 27.39 -7.80 10.13
C LEU A 6 28.52 -7.07 10.86
N LEU A 7 28.52 -5.74 10.73
CA LEU A 7 29.29 -4.84 11.58
C LEU A 7 28.97 -5.12 13.07
N ASP A 8 29.96 -5.06 13.96
CA ASP A 8 29.71 -4.97 15.41
C ASP A 8 29.00 -3.65 15.75
N GLU A 9 28.48 -3.50 16.99
CA GLU A 9 27.67 -2.32 17.34
C GLU A 9 28.44 -1.00 17.18
N ASP A 10 29.73 -0.96 17.54
CA ASP A 10 30.56 0.24 17.39
C ASP A 10 30.78 0.57 15.91
N SER A 11 31.06 -0.44 15.09
CA SER A 11 31.24 -0.31 13.64
C SER A 11 29.93 0.04 12.93
N LYS A 12 28.78 -0.43 13.43
CA LYS A 12 27.46 -0.02 12.95
C LYS A 12 27.25 1.46 13.21
N GLU A 13 27.52 1.93 14.42
CA GLU A 13 27.38 3.35 14.78
C GLU A 13 28.27 4.23 13.89
N GLU A 14 29.53 3.85 13.69
CA GLU A 14 30.44 4.55 12.77
C GLU A 14 29.91 4.56 11.34
N PHE A 15 29.47 3.41 10.82
CA PHE A 15 28.88 3.32 9.48
C PHE A 15 27.65 4.21 9.32
N TRP A 16 26.76 4.25 10.31
CA TRP A 16 25.59 5.13 10.30
C TRP A 16 25.97 6.60 10.36
N ASN A 17 27.00 6.97 11.12
CA ASN A 17 27.53 8.34 11.15
C ASN A 17 28.10 8.75 9.79
N VAL A 18 28.85 7.88 9.13
CA VAL A 18 29.36 8.12 7.75
C VAL A 18 28.20 8.30 6.76
N LEU A 19 27.19 7.43 6.81
CA LEU A 19 26.01 7.56 5.94
C LEU A 19 25.23 8.85 6.22
N LYS A 20 25.12 9.26 7.49
CA LYS A 20 24.48 10.53 7.89
C LYS A 20 25.23 11.74 7.31
N ASP A 21 26.56 11.73 7.34
CA ASP A 21 27.37 12.82 6.78
C ASP A 21 27.24 12.87 5.25
N ILE A 22 27.27 11.73 4.58
CA ILE A 22 27.02 11.63 3.12
C ILE A 22 25.62 12.14 2.79
N TYR A 23 24.61 11.78 3.57
CA TYR A 23 23.25 12.28 3.40
C TYR A 23 23.19 13.81 3.57
N GLY A 24 23.77 14.34 4.64
CA GLY A 24 23.79 15.78 4.92
C GLY A 24 24.46 16.58 3.80
N TYR A 25 25.61 16.10 3.32
CA TYR A 25 26.30 16.68 2.18
C TYR A 25 25.44 16.64 0.90
N THR A 26 24.86 15.48 0.59
CA THR A 26 24.05 15.27 -0.62
C THR A 26 22.79 16.13 -0.59
N ALA A 27 22.06 16.15 0.52
CA ALA A 27 20.87 16.98 0.71
C ALA A 27 21.21 18.48 0.61
N GLY A 28 22.33 18.92 1.20
CA GLY A 28 22.82 20.29 1.08
C GLY A 28 23.07 20.70 -0.37
N LYS A 29 23.73 19.83 -1.15
CA LYS A 29 23.99 20.07 -2.58
C LYS A 29 22.72 20.09 -3.41
N LEU A 30 21.81 19.14 -3.17
CA LEU A 30 20.55 19.06 -3.91
C LEU A 30 19.61 20.24 -3.62
N LYS A 31 19.67 20.82 -2.42
CA LYS A 31 18.89 22.00 -2.05
C LYS A 31 19.22 23.24 -2.89
N GLU A 32 20.43 23.32 -3.44
CA GLU A 32 20.83 24.36 -4.41
C GLU A 32 20.04 24.27 -5.73
N TRP A 33 19.32 23.16 -5.96
CA TRP A 33 18.57 22.85 -7.17
C TRP A 33 17.06 22.71 -6.89
N ASP A 34 16.49 23.63 -6.12
CA ASP A 34 15.07 23.65 -5.72
C ASP A 34 14.06 23.68 -6.88
N LYS A 35 14.52 24.00 -8.11
CA LYS A 35 13.73 23.96 -9.34
C LYS A 35 13.66 22.59 -10.02
N VAL A 36 14.45 21.62 -9.57
CA VAL A 36 14.39 20.24 -10.10
C VAL A 36 13.21 19.52 -9.49
N HIS A 37 12.51 18.72 -10.30
CA HIS A 37 11.32 18.00 -9.85
C HIS A 37 11.62 17.06 -8.67
N LYS A 38 10.75 17.07 -7.66
CA LYS A 38 10.93 16.36 -6.38
C LYS A 38 11.27 14.89 -6.52
N GLN A 39 10.73 14.19 -7.52
CA GLN A 39 11.01 12.75 -7.71
C GLN A 39 12.47 12.50 -8.10
N HIS A 40 13.11 13.40 -8.84
CA HIS A 40 14.53 13.28 -9.17
C HIS A 40 15.38 13.53 -7.92
N LEU A 41 15.07 14.55 -7.13
CA LEU A 41 15.78 14.84 -5.89
C LEU A 41 15.65 13.70 -4.87
N ASN A 42 14.42 13.21 -4.65
CA ASN A 42 14.14 12.13 -3.69
C ASN A 42 14.83 10.81 -4.06
N ARG A 43 15.09 10.54 -5.35
CA ARG A 43 15.80 9.32 -5.78
C ARG A 43 17.23 9.24 -5.24
N TYR A 44 17.90 10.37 -5.10
CA TYR A 44 19.25 10.41 -4.53
C TYR A 44 19.24 10.36 -3.00
N LEU A 45 18.12 10.74 -2.39
CA LEU A 45 17.94 10.71 -0.93
C LEU A 45 17.33 9.39 -0.44
N SER A 46 16.70 8.60 -1.32
CA SER A 46 15.91 7.40 -0.94
C SER A 46 16.70 6.29 -0.27
N GLY A 47 18.03 6.28 -0.40
CA GLY A 47 18.89 5.32 0.30
C GLY A 47 19.09 5.62 1.80
N PHE A 48 18.63 6.79 2.27
CA PHE A 48 18.99 7.29 3.60
C PHE A 48 17.79 7.51 4.54
N TYR A 49 16.56 7.24 4.10
CA TYR A 49 15.37 7.41 4.94
C TYR A 49 14.46 6.19 4.92
N TRP A 50 13.83 5.94 6.07
CA TRP A 50 12.83 4.90 6.22
C TRP A 50 11.59 5.19 5.38
N GLN A 51 11.10 4.17 4.70
CA GLN A 51 9.88 4.27 3.91
C GLN A 51 8.76 3.48 4.60
N HIS A 52 7.61 4.13 4.77
CA HIS A 52 6.39 3.42 5.12
C HIS A 52 5.75 2.86 3.85
N LYS A 53 5.36 1.59 3.91
CA LYS A 53 4.66 0.89 2.83
C LYS A 53 3.44 0.20 3.41
N ILE A 54 2.37 0.19 2.62
CA ILE A 54 1.19 -0.62 2.88
C ILE A 54 1.18 -1.72 1.83
N CYS A 55 0.88 -2.93 2.25
CA CYS A 55 0.73 -4.06 1.35
C CYS A 55 -0.50 -4.87 1.76
N THR A 56 -1.36 -5.14 0.78
CA THR A 56 -2.53 -6.01 0.91
C THR A 56 -2.37 -7.15 -0.07
N GLY A 57 -2.52 -8.39 0.39
CA GLY A 57 -2.31 -9.57 -0.42
C GLY A 57 -2.95 -10.81 0.19
N THR A 58 -3.35 -11.74 -0.68
CA THR A 58 -3.92 -13.06 -0.32
C THR A 58 -2.88 -14.17 -0.35
N ASP A 59 -1.73 -13.93 -0.98
CA ASP A 59 -0.74 -14.95 -1.30
C ASP A 59 0.66 -14.49 -0.88
N TRP A 60 1.08 -14.94 0.30
CA TRP A 60 2.33 -14.52 0.92
C TRP A 60 3.41 -15.60 0.95
N GLU A 61 3.06 -16.85 0.65
CA GLU A 61 3.96 -18.00 0.82
C GLU A 61 5.28 -17.85 0.07
N ASN A 62 5.22 -17.45 -1.20
CA ASN A 62 6.42 -17.19 -1.99
C ASN A 62 7.25 -16.00 -1.45
N PHE A 63 6.59 -14.99 -0.90
CA PHE A 63 7.28 -13.88 -0.26
C PHE A 63 8.04 -14.35 0.98
N TRP A 64 7.44 -15.19 1.83
CA TRP A 64 8.11 -15.77 2.99
C TRP A 64 9.30 -16.64 2.58
N ASN A 65 9.13 -17.51 1.59
CA ASN A 65 10.19 -18.40 1.10
C ASN A 65 11.41 -17.63 0.57
N LEU A 66 11.20 -16.47 -0.04
CA LEU A 66 12.28 -15.66 -0.61
C LEU A 66 12.87 -14.65 0.37
N ARG A 67 12.05 -14.11 1.28
CA ARG A 67 12.45 -12.99 2.15
C ARG A 67 12.78 -13.41 3.57
N VAL A 68 12.29 -14.55 4.03
CA VAL A 68 12.72 -15.18 5.29
C VAL A 68 13.75 -16.28 4.98
N HIS A 69 14.70 -15.96 4.11
CA HIS A 69 15.79 -16.84 3.69
C HIS A 69 17.13 -16.27 4.18
N PRO A 70 18.12 -17.09 4.56
CA PRO A 70 19.43 -16.61 5.02
C PRO A 70 20.16 -15.70 4.01
N ASP A 71 19.96 -15.93 2.71
CA ASP A 71 20.57 -15.13 1.63
C ASP A 71 19.75 -13.88 1.25
N ALA A 72 18.64 -13.61 1.94
CA ALA A 72 17.89 -12.38 1.72
C ALA A 72 18.71 -11.17 2.20
N ASP A 73 18.44 -10.01 1.61
CA ASP A 73 18.95 -8.75 2.14
C ASP A 73 18.63 -8.65 3.65
N PRO A 74 19.60 -8.37 4.54
CA PRO A 74 19.39 -8.42 5.98
C PRO A 74 18.25 -7.53 6.48
N ALA A 75 18.10 -6.32 5.91
CA ALA A 75 17.04 -5.40 6.31
C ALA A 75 15.66 -5.92 5.86
N MET A 76 15.57 -6.47 4.64
CA MET A 76 14.35 -7.12 4.15
C MET A 76 14.02 -8.39 4.94
N TYR A 77 15.02 -9.18 5.33
CA TYR A 77 14.85 -10.37 6.17
C TYR A 77 14.23 -10.01 7.51
N ASP A 78 14.77 -9.01 8.19
CA ASP A 78 14.27 -8.59 9.50
C ASP A 78 12.83 -8.07 9.43
N VAL A 79 12.50 -7.30 8.39
CA VAL A 79 11.13 -6.82 8.17
C VAL A 79 10.19 -7.98 7.85
N ALA A 80 10.54 -8.85 6.89
CA ALA A 80 9.71 -9.99 6.49
C ALA A 80 9.48 -10.99 7.64
N LYS A 81 10.52 -11.24 8.45
CA LYS A 81 10.42 -12.09 9.63
C LYS A 81 9.43 -11.53 10.64
N LYS A 82 9.51 -10.24 10.98
CA LYS A 82 8.56 -9.58 11.89
C LYS A 82 7.13 -9.54 11.35
N MET A 83 6.98 -9.33 10.04
CA MET A 83 5.67 -9.41 9.37
C MET A 83 5.07 -10.81 9.52
N LYS A 84 5.85 -11.86 9.25
CA LYS A 84 5.42 -13.26 9.37
C LYS A 84 5.06 -13.60 10.81
N GLU A 85 5.90 -13.26 11.78
CA GLU A 85 5.62 -13.49 13.21
C GLU A 85 4.33 -12.79 13.65
N SER A 86 4.11 -11.55 13.19
CA SER A 86 2.87 -10.82 13.51
C SER A 86 1.64 -11.50 12.90
N MET A 87 1.76 -12.01 11.67
CA MET A 87 0.70 -12.74 10.99
C MET A 87 0.39 -14.07 11.66
N ASP A 88 1.42 -14.88 11.96
CA ASP A 88 1.31 -16.19 12.62
C ASP A 88 0.67 -16.08 14.02
N ASN A 89 0.94 -14.99 14.74
CA ASN A 89 0.40 -14.74 16.08
C ASN A 89 -0.92 -13.96 16.09
N SER A 90 -1.42 -13.54 14.92
CA SER A 90 -2.68 -12.80 14.84
C SER A 90 -3.89 -13.71 14.97
N THR A 91 -5.00 -13.18 15.49
CA THR A 91 -6.32 -13.81 15.40
C THR A 91 -7.14 -13.01 14.39
N PRO A 92 -7.21 -13.45 13.12
CA PRO A 92 -7.89 -12.69 12.08
C PRO A 92 -9.40 -12.70 12.29
N ILE A 93 -10.05 -11.61 11.84
CA ILE A 93 -11.51 -11.55 11.74
C ILE A 93 -11.88 -12.11 10.37
N GLU A 94 -12.63 -13.21 10.36
CA GLU A 94 -13.18 -13.76 9.12
C GLU A 94 -14.30 -12.84 8.62
N LEU A 95 -14.21 -12.47 7.34
CA LEU A 95 -15.19 -11.63 6.68
C LEU A 95 -16.05 -12.48 5.74
N MET A 96 -17.34 -12.18 5.70
CA MET A 96 -18.31 -12.73 4.76
C MET A 96 -18.48 -11.80 3.56
N PRO A 97 -18.99 -12.29 2.41
CA PRO A 97 -19.26 -11.45 1.26
C PRO A 97 -20.13 -10.24 1.64
N GLY A 98 -19.71 -9.04 1.23
CA GLY A 98 -20.33 -7.77 1.60
C GLY A 98 -19.76 -7.11 2.86
N GLN A 99 -18.96 -7.82 3.66
CA GLN A 99 -18.10 -7.23 4.68
C GLN A 99 -16.74 -6.83 4.07
N TRP A 100 -16.12 -5.79 4.62
CA TRP A 100 -14.98 -5.15 3.98
C TRP A 100 -13.73 -5.17 4.85
N HIS A 101 -12.60 -5.49 4.23
CA HIS A 101 -11.28 -5.24 4.77
C HIS A 101 -10.97 -3.75 4.62
N LEU A 102 -10.94 -3.02 5.74
CA LEU A 102 -10.83 -1.56 5.79
C LEU A 102 -9.62 -1.16 6.64
N LEU A 103 -8.50 -0.83 6.01
CA LEU A 103 -7.31 -0.37 6.73
C LEU A 103 -7.53 1.05 7.29
N TYR A 104 -6.94 1.33 8.44
CA TYR A 104 -7.04 2.61 9.16
C TYR A 104 -8.46 3.06 9.49
N ILE A 105 -9.41 2.12 9.57
CA ILE A 105 -10.76 2.37 10.08
C ILE A 105 -10.95 1.54 11.34
N THR A 106 -11.34 2.18 12.42
CA THR A 106 -11.71 1.52 13.67
C THR A 106 -13.14 0.96 13.59
N PHE A 107 -13.46 -0.02 14.44
CA PHE A 107 -14.80 -0.60 14.49
C PHE A 107 -15.88 0.42 14.86
N ASP A 108 -15.56 1.33 15.80
CA ASP A 108 -16.48 2.38 16.25
C ASP A 108 -16.78 3.39 15.14
N GLU A 109 -15.75 3.77 14.36
CA GLU A 109 -15.93 4.60 13.16
C GLU A 109 -16.83 3.90 12.14
N TRP A 110 -16.55 2.63 11.82
CA TRP A 110 -17.33 1.88 10.83
C TRP A 110 -18.83 1.79 11.19
N ASN A 111 -19.14 1.46 12.45
CA ASN A 111 -20.53 1.38 12.93
C ASN A 111 -21.30 2.70 12.78
N GLY A 112 -20.60 3.85 12.81
CA GLY A 112 -21.20 5.17 12.69
C GLY A 112 -21.41 5.67 11.26
N MET A 113 -20.77 5.09 10.24
CA MET A 113 -20.71 5.68 8.89
C MET A 113 -21.17 4.78 7.74
N GLY A 114 -21.30 3.47 7.96
CA GLY A 114 -21.66 2.49 6.93
C GLY A 114 -20.54 2.20 5.92
N ASN A 115 -20.74 1.18 5.06
CA ASN A 115 -19.69 0.66 4.18
C ASN A 115 -19.15 1.69 3.18
N GLU A 116 -20.03 2.45 2.50
CA GLU A 116 -19.61 3.39 1.46
C GLU A 116 -18.64 4.45 2.01
N SER A 117 -19.04 5.14 3.07
CA SER A 117 -18.20 6.15 3.73
C SER A 117 -16.90 5.55 4.26
N ALA A 118 -16.96 4.33 4.83
CA ALA A 118 -15.79 3.67 5.40
C ALA A 118 -14.77 3.25 4.33
N ILE A 119 -15.21 2.77 3.17
CA ILE A 119 -14.34 2.44 2.03
C ILE A 119 -13.63 3.69 1.53
N LYS A 120 -14.36 4.80 1.37
CA LYS A 120 -13.78 6.09 0.95
C LYS A 120 -12.75 6.59 1.96
N CYS A 121 -13.08 6.55 3.26
CA CYS A 121 -12.16 6.96 4.31
C CYS A 121 -10.90 6.07 4.36
N SER A 122 -11.06 4.76 4.26
CA SER A 122 -9.94 3.81 4.24
C SER A 122 -9.01 4.10 3.06
N THR A 123 -9.56 4.24 1.85
CA THR A 123 -8.83 4.61 0.62
C THR A 123 -8.00 5.88 0.82
N THR A 124 -8.61 6.94 1.35
CA THR A 124 -7.93 8.21 1.57
C THR A 124 -6.82 8.13 2.60
N ARG A 125 -7.05 7.42 3.72
CA ARG A 125 -6.04 7.26 4.78
C ARG A 125 -4.85 6.44 4.30
N ILE A 126 -5.07 5.45 3.44
CA ILE A 126 -4.02 4.70 2.74
C ILE A 126 -3.21 5.62 1.82
N ALA A 127 -3.90 6.47 1.04
CA ALA A 127 -3.23 7.44 0.18
C ALA A 127 -2.29 8.35 1.00
N ARG A 128 -2.72 8.82 2.19
CA ARG A 128 -1.89 9.66 3.07
C ARG A 128 -0.59 9.01 3.50
N VAL A 129 -0.49 7.67 3.59
CA VAL A 129 0.80 7.01 3.90
C VAL A 129 1.84 7.24 2.80
N SER A 130 1.39 7.43 1.54
CA SER A 130 2.27 7.83 0.43
C SER A 130 2.45 9.34 0.26
N TYR A 131 1.58 10.16 0.86
CA TYR A 131 1.52 11.62 0.65
C TYR A 131 1.82 12.47 1.89
N ASN A 132 2.04 11.87 3.05
CA ASN A 132 1.81 12.53 4.34
C ASN A 132 2.47 13.92 4.45
N ASN A 133 1.62 14.94 4.54
CA ASN A 133 1.91 16.11 5.35
C ASN A 133 1.89 15.58 6.79
N HIS A 134 3.06 15.44 7.41
CA HIS A 134 3.19 14.97 8.80
C HIS A 134 2.65 16.00 9.81
N ASP A 135 1.44 16.53 9.60
CA ASP A 135 0.85 17.58 10.44
C ASP A 135 0.17 17.06 11.71
N GLY A 136 0.01 15.74 11.82
CA GLY A 136 -0.52 15.07 13.02
C GLY A 136 -1.98 15.37 13.30
N SER A 137 -2.72 15.95 12.36
CA SER A 137 -4.14 16.24 12.52
C SER A 137 -4.99 14.96 12.47
N ASP A 138 -6.02 14.90 13.32
CA ASP A 138 -6.94 13.77 13.34
C ASP A 138 -7.72 13.71 12.01
N PRO A 139 -7.93 12.50 11.45
CA PRO A 139 -8.70 12.35 10.22
C PRO A 139 -10.15 12.79 10.43
N ILE A 140 -10.65 13.64 9.53
CA ILE A 140 -12.01 14.18 9.57
C ILE A 140 -12.81 13.52 8.44
N ILE A 141 -13.81 12.72 8.79
CA ILE A 141 -14.61 11.90 7.86
C ILE A 141 -15.05 12.69 6.60
N PRO A 142 -15.70 13.87 6.69
CA PRO A 142 -16.03 14.66 5.50
C PRO A 142 -14.84 15.03 4.61
N LYS A 143 -13.68 15.33 5.20
CA LYS A 143 -12.46 15.64 4.44
C LYS A 143 -11.88 14.39 3.79
N ASP A 144 -11.98 13.23 4.45
CA ASP A 144 -11.54 11.95 3.90
C ASP A 144 -12.37 11.57 2.67
N ILE A 145 -13.69 11.79 2.72
CA ILE A 145 -14.61 11.56 1.59
C ILE A 145 -14.33 12.54 0.44
N GLN A 146 -14.15 13.83 0.74
CA GLN A 146 -13.82 14.81 -0.31
C GLN A 146 -12.50 14.45 -1.03
N LEU A 147 -11.46 14.14 -0.27
CA LEU A 147 -10.18 13.75 -0.84
C LEU A 147 -10.28 12.44 -1.62
N HIS A 148 -11.13 11.49 -1.19
CA HIS A 148 -11.41 10.30 -2.00
C HIS A 148 -11.94 10.68 -3.38
N ASP A 149 -12.98 11.52 -3.43
CA ASP A 149 -13.63 11.89 -4.69
C ASP A 149 -12.67 12.66 -5.61
N ASP A 150 -11.79 13.49 -5.04
CA ASP A 150 -10.70 14.16 -5.77
C ASP A 150 -9.71 13.14 -6.37
N LEU A 151 -9.30 12.14 -5.59
CA LEU A 151 -8.39 11.07 -6.05
C LEU A 151 -9.00 10.26 -7.21
N ILE A 152 -10.29 9.92 -7.13
CA ILE A 152 -10.98 9.19 -8.20
C ILE A 152 -11.07 10.04 -9.47
N SER A 153 -11.40 11.33 -9.32
CA SER A 153 -11.50 12.29 -10.43
C SER A 153 -10.16 12.48 -11.15
N ASP A 154 -9.06 12.53 -10.40
CA ASP A 154 -7.70 12.61 -10.95
C ASP A 154 -7.11 11.24 -11.34
N VAL A 155 -7.92 10.16 -11.30
CA VAL A 155 -7.55 8.78 -11.65
C VAL A 155 -6.34 8.27 -10.84
N HIS A 156 -6.22 8.74 -9.60
CA HIS A 156 -5.23 8.25 -8.63
C HIS A 156 -5.74 6.98 -7.95
N MET A 157 -5.70 5.87 -8.69
CA MET A 157 -6.39 4.62 -8.33
C MET A 157 -5.55 3.64 -7.49
N SER A 158 -4.29 3.93 -7.17
CA SER A 158 -3.48 2.99 -6.36
C SER A 158 -4.05 2.73 -4.96
N PRO A 159 -4.59 3.74 -4.22
CA PRO A 159 -5.11 3.49 -2.88
C PRO A 159 -6.38 2.63 -2.86
N THR A 160 -7.12 2.56 -3.98
CA THR A 160 -8.36 1.78 -4.09
C THR A 160 -8.12 0.27 -4.27
N GLU A 161 -6.87 -0.17 -4.45
CA GLU A 161 -6.51 -1.60 -4.55
C GLU A 161 -6.56 -2.32 -3.19
N HIS A 162 -6.54 -1.57 -2.09
CA HIS A 162 -6.41 -2.12 -0.75
C HIS A 162 -7.74 -2.49 -0.08
N PRO A 163 -8.80 -1.65 -0.10
CA PRO A 163 -10.09 -2.06 0.44
C PRO A 163 -10.69 -3.17 -0.43
N ALA A 164 -11.11 -4.26 0.21
CA ALA A 164 -11.62 -5.42 -0.51
C ALA A 164 -12.71 -6.16 0.27
N THR A 165 -13.54 -6.94 -0.43
CA THR A 165 -14.58 -7.79 0.16
C THR A 165 -14.46 -9.23 -0.38
N PRO A 166 -14.76 -10.28 0.42
CA PRO A 166 -14.75 -11.65 -0.09
C PRO A 166 -15.74 -11.86 -1.24
N MET A 167 -15.36 -12.68 -2.22
CA MET A 167 -16.24 -13.05 -3.33
C MET A 167 -17.44 -13.89 -2.85
N ASN A 168 -18.60 -13.69 -3.47
CA ASN A 168 -19.79 -14.49 -3.22
C ASN A 168 -19.90 -15.65 -4.22
N PHE A 169 -19.17 -16.73 -3.96
CA PHE A 169 -19.18 -17.93 -4.79
C PHE A 169 -20.57 -18.56 -4.98
N VAL A 170 -21.55 -18.30 -4.11
CA VAL A 170 -22.93 -18.81 -4.27
C VAL A 170 -23.59 -18.27 -5.55
N LYS A 171 -23.17 -17.08 -6.03
CA LYS A 171 -23.69 -16.48 -7.27
C LYS A 171 -23.08 -17.08 -8.54
N ASP A 172 -21.96 -17.81 -8.43
CA ASP A 172 -21.20 -18.29 -9.60
C ASP A 172 -21.64 -19.69 -10.08
N ASN A 173 -22.74 -20.22 -9.53
CA ASN A 173 -23.03 -21.66 -9.53
C ASN A 173 -23.65 -22.22 -10.82
N TYR A 174 -24.20 -21.40 -11.74
CA TYR A 174 -24.99 -21.97 -12.85
C TYR A 174 -24.87 -21.29 -14.23
N GLU A 175 -24.36 -20.06 -14.36
CA GLU A 175 -24.41 -19.34 -15.67
C GLU A 175 -23.13 -18.60 -16.09
N LEU A 176 -21.94 -18.90 -15.52
CA LEU A 176 -20.70 -18.14 -15.83
C LEU A 176 -20.86 -16.62 -15.62
N SER A 177 -21.75 -16.19 -14.72
CA SER A 177 -21.87 -14.78 -14.35
C SER A 177 -20.79 -14.44 -13.34
N TRP A 178 -19.57 -14.15 -13.80
CA TRP A 178 -18.51 -13.64 -12.92
C TRP A 178 -19.05 -12.45 -12.13
N GLU A 179 -19.00 -12.53 -10.80
CA GLU A 179 -19.36 -11.40 -9.93
C GLU A 179 -18.60 -10.13 -10.36
N LYS A 180 -19.28 -8.97 -10.32
CA LYS A 180 -18.67 -7.68 -10.69
C LYS A 180 -17.40 -7.46 -9.85
N GLY A 181 -16.30 -7.15 -10.54
CA GLY A 181 -14.98 -6.95 -9.93
C GLY A 181 -14.07 -8.18 -10.00
N ILE A 182 -14.57 -9.35 -10.42
CA ILE A 182 -13.71 -10.45 -10.87
C ILE A 182 -13.04 -10.03 -12.17
N THR A 183 -11.72 -10.15 -12.20
CA THR A 183 -10.88 -9.77 -13.35
C THR A 183 -10.47 -10.97 -14.19
N HIS A 184 -10.16 -12.10 -13.55
CA HIS A 184 -9.72 -13.31 -14.23
C HIS A 184 -9.85 -14.55 -13.34
N MET A 185 -9.63 -15.71 -13.95
CA MET A 185 -9.47 -17.00 -13.28
C MET A 185 -8.08 -17.57 -13.63
N ASP A 186 -7.36 -18.08 -12.63
CA ASP A 186 -6.05 -18.70 -12.88
C ASP A 186 -6.19 -20.12 -13.45
N ARG A 187 -5.04 -20.73 -13.80
CA ARG A 187 -4.98 -22.10 -14.35
C ARG A 187 -5.47 -23.20 -13.40
N ASN A 188 -5.57 -22.89 -12.11
CA ASN A 188 -6.04 -23.80 -11.07
C ASN A 188 -7.53 -23.59 -10.75
N GLY A 189 -8.21 -22.68 -11.46
CA GLY A 189 -9.62 -22.39 -11.27
C GLY A 189 -9.92 -21.40 -10.14
N HIS A 190 -8.93 -20.69 -9.59
CA HIS A 190 -9.22 -19.64 -8.60
C HIS A 190 -9.60 -18.35 -9.29
N PHE A 191 -10.62 -17.67 -8.78
CA PHE A 191 -11.01 -16.33 -9.22
C PHE A 191 -10.18 -15.24 -8.54
N TRP A 192 -9.92 -14.16 -9.28
CA TRP A 192 -9.06 -13.05 -8.86
C TRP A 192 -9.67 -11.69 -9.17
N SER A 193 -9.46 -10.72 -8.27
CA SER A 193 -9.68 -9.30 -8.51
C SER A 193 -8.35 -8.57 -8.41
N GLY A 194 -7.79 -8.18 -9.55
CA GLY A 194 -6.42 -7.69 -9.62
C GLY A 194 -5.44 -8.73 -9.06
N ASN A 195 -4.74 -8.38 -7.98
CA ASN A 195 -3.78 -9.25 -7.30
C ASN A 195 -4.36 -10.00 -6.08
N LEU A 196 -5.67 -9.94 -5.81
CA LEU A 196 -6.29 -10.65 -4.68
C LEU A 196 -7.10 -11.87 -5.16
N ARG A 197 -6.76 -13.04 -4.62
CA ARG A 197 -7.44 -14.32 -4.89
C ARG A 197 -8.66 -14.50 -3.99
N GLY A 198 -9.84 -14.72 -4.56
CA GLY A 198 -11.09 -14.94 -3.80
C GLY A 198 -11.67 -13.70 -3.12
N TRP A 199 -11.16 -12.51 -3.45
CA TRP A 199 -11.63 -11.22 -2.96
C TRP A 199 -11.88 -10.27 -4.13
N ILE A 200 -12.77 -9.30 -3.94
CA ILE A 200 -13.07 -8.21 -4.85
C ILE A 200 -12.41 -6.93 -4.34
N GLN A 201 -11.49 -6.36 -5.10
CA GLN A 201 -10.88 -5.06 -4.82
C GLN A 201 -11.87 -3.93 -5.11
N TYR A 202 -11.87 -2.90 -4.27
CA TYR A 202 -12.68 -1.70 -4.50
C TYR A 202 -12.37 -1.07 -5.86
N ARG A 203 -11.10 -1.02 -6.25
CA ARG A 203 -10.66 -0.53 -7.56
C ARG A 203 -11.45 -1.11 -8.73
N GLN A 204 -11.64 -2.44 -8.73
CA GLN A 204 -12.28 -3.17 -9.82
C GLN A 204 -13.81 -2.98 -9.87
N LEU A 205 -14.38 -2.27 -8.89
CA LEU A 205 -15.79 -1.88 -8.86
C LEU A 205 -16.03 -0.47 -9.42
N LEU A 206 -14.97 0.33 -9.59
CA LEU A 206 -15.03 1.70 -10.05
C LEU A 206 -15.10 1.76 -11.58
N GLU A 207 -16.07 2.50 -12.12
CA GLU A 207 -16.35 2.56 -13.56
C GLU A 207 -15.30 3.38 -14.35
N CYS A 208 -14.51 4.20 -13.65
CA CYS A 208 -13.57 5.15 -14.23
C CYS A 208 -12.16 4.58 -14.47
N GLU A 209 -11.87 3.32 -14.11
CA GLU A 209 -10.51 2.75 -14.20
C GLU A 209 -9.93 2.79 -15.62
N ASN A 210 -10.78 2.75 -16.65
CA ASN A 210 -10.38 2.80 -18.06
C ASN A 210 -10.65 4.15 -18.74
N GLN A 211 -10.97 5.21 -17.98
CA GLN A 211 -11.19 6.53 -18.55
C GLN A 211 -9.89 7.35 -18.49
N PRO A 212 -9.47 8.00 -19.61
CA PRO A 212 -8.29 8.87 -19.60
C PRO A 212 -8.51 10.00 -18.59
N GLY A 213 -7.59 10.16 -17.65
CA GLY A 213 -7.62 11.25 -16.68
C GLY A 213 -7.63 12.60 -17.40
N ILE A 214 -8.73 13.34 -17.27
CA ILE A 214 -8.86 14.67 -17.85
C ILE A 214 -8.09 15.63 -16.95
N LYS A 215 -6.80 15.84 -17.26
CA LYS A 215 -6.01 17.05 -16.91
C LYS A 215 -4.62 16.98 -17.55
N ALA A 216 -4.60 16.96 -18.88
CA ALA A 216 -3.45 17.44 -19.63
C ALA A 216 -3.88 18.72 -20.32
N GLU A 217 -3.68 19.87 -19.66
CA GLU A 217 -3.47 21.21 -20.23
C GLU A 217 -3.73 22.30 -19.18
N SER A 218 -2.69 22.69 -18.45
CA SER A 218 -2.39 24.10 -18.13
C SER A 218 -1.12 24.16 -17.27
N ALA A 219 0.04 24.07 -17.92
CA ALA A 219 1.29 24.57 -17.36
C ALA A 219 2.04 25.24 -18.52
N VAL A 220 1.76 26.53 -18.70
CA VAL A 220 2.65 27.49 -19.37
C VAL A 220 3.61 28.01 -18.32
#